data_AF-A0AAV2S3V5-F1
#
_entry.id   AF-A0AAV2S3V5-F1
#
_cell.length_a   1.000
_cell.length_b   1.000
_cell.length_c   1.000
_cell.angle_alpha   90.00
_cell.angle_beta   90.00
_cell.angle_gamma   90.00
#
_symmetry.space_group_name_H-M   'P 1'
#
loop_
_entity.id
_entity.type
_entity.pdbx_description
1 polymer ?
#
loop_
_entity_poly.entity_id
_entity_poly.type
_entity_poly.pdbx_seq_one_letter_code
_entity_poly.pdbx_strand_id
1 'polypeptide(L)'
;MPAFSKDGSQLRRSEILSECRYQAPYTKKLSNSEWKVSYWREDRDINAFHHQWHELNAEKQRRPEYPDWNEPNYKHGELFLYFHQQFLARYDMERLSNRLPRTKSLSEWSRNYRIPENYIPDIVSGFHERCAYESIGKMERMIPNRKAIEEDIESKILKYTSHGPISLDNNKGVSTLGCVLESDFYSKCRDINETRYGVQGLHNMGHNYLDEIGCSRTKEKGKKKSGILTTTDAVARDPLFWRWHKFFNDLYEKHKATLKQYSKNKLILEQLEVSDFSIKSKDMDDHDTSNKLYTFNSWQKTLYKKYGCWYQPHMNSNPFKYIIRINNKIKEESKVNIRIYMAPLHNEASRKLRFDEQRMQWVLMDRFSHTLHRGRNLMSRSSCESTVTVDPPLSMEQIREH
;
A
#
# COMPACT_ATOMS: atom_id res chain seq x y z
N MET A 1 -15.02 -22.43 -9.08
CA MET A 1 -13.86 -22.42 -10.00
C MET A 1 -12.78 -23.29 -9.38
N PRO A 2 -11.93 -23.94 -10.18
CA PRO A 2 -11.14 -25.06 -9.71
C PRO A 2 -10.01 -24.62 -8.79
N ALA A 3 -9.82 -25.34 -7.68
CA ALA A 3 -8.55 -25.29 -6.96
C ALA A 3 -7.62 -26.35 -7.56
N PHE A 4 -6.32 -26.23 -7.36
CA PHE A 4 -5.34 -27.20 -7.85
C PHE A 4 -4.48 -27.67 -6.68
N SER A 5 -4.09 -28.95 -6.67
CA SER A 5 -3.17 -29.53 -5.68
C SER A 5 -1.72 -29.15 -5.98
N LYS A 6 -0.80 -29.50 -5.07
CA LYS A 6 0.64 -29.25 -5.21
C LYS A 6 1.27 -29.88 -6.47
N ASP A 7 0.65 -30.90 -7.05
CA ASP A 7 1.07 -31.55 -8.30
C ASP A 7 0.44 -30.92 -9.56
N GLY A 8 -0.34 -29.85 -9.42
CA GLY A 8 -1.00 -29.17 -10.53
C GLY A 8 -2.26 -29.85 -11.05
N SER A 9 -2.76 -30.90 -10.38
CA SER A 9 -4.06 -31.50 -10.74
C SER A 9 -5.24 -30.70 -10.17
N GLN A 10 -6.34 -30.66 -10.93
CA GLN A 10 -7.52 -29.88 -10.61
C GLN A 10 -8.33 -30.54 -9.47
N LEU A 11 -8.30 -29.96 -8.28
CA LEU A 11 -9.09 -30.42 -7.13
C LEU A 11 -10.59 -30.29 -7.42
N ARG A 12 -11.32 -31.38 -7.20
CA ARG A 12 -12.78 -31.39 -7.31
C ARG A 12 -13.38 -30.59 -6.16
N ARG A 13 -14.48 -29.88 -6.42
CA ARG A 13 -15.18 -29.06 -5.39
C ARG A 13 -15.54 -29.88 -4.14
N SER A 14 -15.84 -31.16 -4.30
CA SER A 14 -16.12 -32.10 -3.20
C SER A 14 -14.89 -32.43 -2.33
N GLU A 15 -13.69 -32.45 -2.92
CA GLU A 15 -12.42 -32.73 -2.22
C GLU A 15 -11.94 -31.53 -1.41
N ILE A 16 -12.22 -30.30 -1.88
CA ILE A 16 -11.97 -29.05 -1.14
C ILE A 16 -12.89 -28.97 0.10
N LEU A 17 -14.11 -29.49 -0.01
CA LEU A 17 -15.12 -29.45 1.05
C LEU A 17 -14.97 -30.56 2.10
N SER A 18 -14.21 -31.63 1.81
CA SER A 18 -14.06 -32.75 2.75
C SER A 18 -13.07 -32.48 3.90
N GLU A 19 -12.16 -31.52 3.78
CA GLU A 19 -11.18 -31.19 4.84
C GLU A 19 -11.54 -29.98 5.69
N CYS A 20 -12.28 -29.01 5.15
CA CYS A 20 -12.54 -27.72 5.82
C CYS A 20 -14.03 -27.41 5.90
N ARG A 21 -14.51 -27.07 7.11
CA ARG A 21 -15.95 -26.90 7.40
C ARG A 21 -16.56 -25.61 6.83
N TYR A 22 -15.76 -24.61 6.44
CA TYR A 22 -16.28 -23.29 6.08
C TYR A 22 -15.54 -22.65 4.89
N GLN A 23 -16.31 -22.20 3.89
CA GLN A 23 -15.87 -21.17 2.95
C GLN A 23 -16.24 -19.82 3.55
N ALA A 24 -15.27 -18.92 3.70
CA ALA A 24 -15.55 -17.52 4.01
C ALA A 24 -15.61 -16.76 2.68
N PRO A 25 -16.81 -16.54 2.09
CA PRO A 25 -16.90 -15.59 0.99
C PRO A 25 -16.45 -14.22 1.49
N TYR A 26 -15.82 -13.43 0.62
CA TYR A 26 -15.61 -12.02 0.91
C TYR A 26 -16.92 -11.33 1.29
N THR A 27 -16.82 -10.23 2.04
CA THR A 27 -17.97 -9.48 2.57
C THR A 27 -19.10 -9.44 1.54
N LYS A 28 -20.30 -9.85 1.98
CA LYS A 28 -21.50 -9.91 1.13
C LYS A 28 -21.64 -8.61 0.36
N LYS A 29 -22.21 -8.68 -0.87
CA LYS A 29 -22.54 -7.50 -1.69
C LYS A 29 -23.11 -6.39 -0.80
N LEU A 30 -22.25 -5.43 -0.45
CA LEU A 30 -22.66 -4.24 0.28
C LEU A 30 -23.55 -3.42 -0.66
N SER A 31 -24.34 -2.51 -0.10
CA SER A 31 -25.16 -1.60 -0.92
C SER A 31 -24.32 -0.70 -1.85
N ASN A 32 -23.01 -0.56 -1.57
CA ASN A 32 -22.08 0.22 -2.37
C ASN A 32 -21.22 -0.66 -3.29
N SER A 33 -20.55 -0.06 -4.29
CA SER A 33 -19.74 -0.81 -5.27
C SER A 33 -18.38 -1.31 -4.76
N GLU A 34 -18.00 -1.01 -3.52
CA GLU A 34 -16.69 -1.38 -2.95
C GLU A 34 -16.53 -2.88 -2.76
N TRP A 35 -17.62 -3.66 -2.72
CA TRP A 35 -17.54 -5.13 -2.64
C TRP A 35 -16.77 -5.75 -3.83
N LYS A 36 -16.70 -5.07 -4.99
CA LYS A 36 -15.98 -5.57 -6.17
C LYS A 36 -14.48 -5.75 -5.93
N VAL A 37 -13.89 -4.97 -5.03
CA VAL A 37 -12.47 -5.05 -4.65
C VAL A 37 -12.27 -5.64 -3.26
N SER A 38 -13.29 -6.32 -2.73
CA SER A 38 -13.20 -7.05 -1.45
C SER A 38 -12.10 -8.10 -1.48
N TYR A 39 -11.87 -8.76 -2.62
CA TYR A 39 -10.81 -9.76 -2.75
C TYR A 39 -9.41 -9.25 -2.46
N TRP A 40 -9.17 -7.96 -2.70
CA TRP A 40 -7.92 -7.29 -2.38
C TRP A 40 -7.91 -6.82 -0.93
N ARG A 41 -8.98 -6.11 -0.51
CA ARG A 41 -9.07 -5.52 0.83
C ARG A 41 -9.09 -6.57 1.96
N GLU A 42 -9.66 -7.73 1.67
CA GLU A 42 -9.87 -8.79 2.66
C GLU A 42 -8.91 -9.96 2.55
N ASP A 43 -7.99 -9.90 1.57
CA ASP A 43 -6.90 -10.84 1.44
C ASP A 43 -6.08 -10.88 2.74
N ARG A 44 -5.85 -12.09 3.24
CA ARG A 44 -5.15 -12.30 4.50
C ARG A 44 -3.72 -11.79 4.44
N ASP A 45 -3.01 -12.09 3.36
CA ASP A 45 -1.58 -11.83 3.25
C ASP A 45 -1.32 -10.34 3.02
N ILE A 46 -2.21 -9.61 2.33
CA ILE A 46 -2.18 -8.14 2.24
C ILE A 46 -2.33 -7.47 3.60
N ASN A 47 -3.28 -7.94 4.41
CA ASN A 47 -3.49 -7.41 5.75
C ASN A 47 -2.32 -7.77 6.70
N ALA A 48 -1.80 -9.00 6.59
CA ALA A 48 -0.60 -9.41 7.32
C ALA A 48 0.63 -8.58 6.91
N PHE A 49 0.81 -8.28 5.62
CA PHE A 49 1.88 -7.43 5.11
C PHE A 49 1.83 -6.03 5.71
N HIS A 50 0.64 -5.41 5.75
CA HIS A 50 0.44 -4.11 6.39
C HIS A 50 0.79 -4.16 7.89
N HIS A 51 0.30 -5.17 8.62
CA HIS A 51 0.61 -5.34 10.04
C HIS A 51 2.10 -5.55 10.30
N GLN A 52 2.74 -6.45 9.56
CA GLN A 52 4.18 -6.73 9.70
C GLN A 52 5.02 -5.50 9.40
N TRP A 53 4.63 -4.67 8.43
CA TRP A 53 5.30 -3.40 8.18
C TRP A 53 5.26 -2.50 9.43
N HIS A 54 4.10 -2.37 10.08
CA HIS A 54 3.97 -1.60 11.33
C HIS A 54 4.82 -2.20 12.46
N GLU A 55 4.75 -3.51 12.69
CA GLU A 55 5.51 -4.18 13.76
C GLU A 55 7.03 -4.05 13.57
N LEU A 56 7.54 -4.29 12.36
CA LEU A 56 8.97 -4.18 12.08
C LEU A 56 9.50 -2.75 12.24
N ASN A 57 8.70 -1.75 11.87
CA ASN A 57 9.10 -0.35 12.03
C ASN A 57 8.98 0.10 13.49
N ALA A 58 7.94 -0.30 14.22
CA ALA A 58 7.82 -0.06 15.66
C ALA A 58 8.95 -0.75 16.44
N GLU A 59 9.37 -1.94 16.03
CA GLU A 59 10.51 -2.63 16.61
C GLU A 59 11.82 -1.84 16.40
N LYS A 60 12.08 -1.34 15.19
CA LYS A 60 13.25 -0.48 14.91
C LYS A 60 13.25 0.80 15.74
N GLN A 61 12.08 1.39 16.00
CA GLN A 61 11.96 2.57 16.86
C GLN A 61 12.37 2.30 18.32
N ARG A 62 12.26 1.05 18.79
CA ARG A 62 12.55 0.65 20.18
C ARG A 62 13.95 0.08 20.38
N ARG A 63 14.61 -0.37 19.31
CA ARG A 63 15.90 -1.07 19.36
C ARG A 63 17.09 -0.10 19.36
N PRO A 64 18.02 -0.19 20.33
CA PRO A 64 19.23 0.63 20.35
C PRO A 64 20.13 0.46 19.12
N GLU A 65 20.02 -0.67 18.41
CA GLU A 65 20.78 -0.94 17.17
C GLU A 65 20.43 0.03 16.02
N TYR A 66 19.29 0.73 16.10
CA TYR A 66 18.83 1.70 15.10
C TYR A 66 18.66 3.09 15.71
N PRO A 67 19.73 3.72 16.22
CA PRO A 67 19.64 4.96 17.01
C PRO A 67 19.07 6.14 16.20
N ASP A 68 19.29 6.12 14.88
CA ASP A 68 18.84 7.16 13.96
C ASP A 68 17.41 6.95 13.46
N TRP A 69 16.78 5.80 13.70
CA TRP A 69 15.48 5.46 13.11
C TRP A 69 14.37 6.43 13.51
N ASN A 70 14.48 6.99 14.72
CA ASN A 70 13.54 7.97 15.26
C ASN A 70 13.91 9.42 14.90
N GLU A 71 15.08 9.66 14.32
CA GLU A 71 15.53 11.03 14.02
C GLU A 71 14.64 11.65 12.94
N PRO A 72 14.16 12.90 13.10
CA PRO A 72 13.16 13.44 12.20
C PRO A 72 13.58 13.50 10.73
N ASN A 73 14.88 13.65 10.50
CA ASN A 73 15.45 13.73 9.17
C ASN A 73 15.91 12.38 8.59
N TYR A 74 15.57 11.27 9.24
CA TYR A 74 15.95 9.93 8.84
C TYR A 74 14.80 9.14 8.19
N LYS A 75 15.15 8.08 7.46
CA LYS A 75 14.34 7.39 6.44
C LYS A 75 12.96 6.87 6.88
N HIS A 76 12.63 6.87 8.17
CA HIS A 76 11.36 6.36 8.68
C HIS A 76 10.15 7.08 8.06
N GLY A 77 10.10 8.41 8.12
CA GLY A 77 9.00 9.17 7.55
C GLY A 77 8.90 9.05 6.03
N GLU A 78 10.04 8.97 5.34
CA GLU A 78 10.06 8.72 3.89
C GLU A 78 9.52 7.32 3.57
N LEU A 79 9.87 6.31 4.38
CA LEU A 79 9.37 4.95 4.22
C LEU A 79 7.86 4.86 4.47
N PHE A 80 7.32 5.59 5.45
CA PHE A 80 5.89 5.69 5.71
C PHE A 80 5.12 6.22 4.48
N LEU A 81 5.56 7.37 3.96
CA LEU A 81 4.93 7.98 2.80
C LEU A 81 5.09 7.10 1.55
N TYR A 82 6.27 6.50 1.35
CA TYR A 82 6.53 5.59 0.23
C TYR A 82 5.63 4.35 0.31
N PHE A 83 5.59 3.68 1.46
CA PHE A 83 4.83 2.44 1.64
C PHE A 83 3.33 2.67 1.37
N HIS A 84 2.73 3.66 2.01
CA HIS A 84 1.30 3.94 1.84
C HIS A 84 0.99 4.48 0.43
N GLN A 85 1.93 5.19 -0.22
CA GLN A 85 1.77 5.55 -1.63
C GLN A 85 1.77 4.34 -2.55
N GLN A 86 2.72 3.41 -2.39
CA GLN A 86 2.77 2.17 -3.17
C GLN A 86 1.53 1.31 -2.92
N PHE A 87 1.11 1.20 -1.65
CA PHE A 87 -0.05 0.41 -1.25
C PHE A 87 -1.34 0.96 -1.88
N LEU A 88 -1.53 2.28 -1.83
CA LEU A 88 -2.68 2.94 -2.45
C LEU A 88 -2.65 2.85 -3.99
N ALA A 89 -1.49 3.07 -4.62
CA ALA A 89 -1.36 2.96 -6.09
C ALA A 89 -1.73 1.54 -6.56
N ARG A 90 -1.30 0.52 -5.82
CA ARG A 90 -1.64 -0.87 -6.09
C ARG A 90 -3.12 -1.16 -5.87
N TYR A 91 -3.76 -0.57 -4.86
CA TYR A 91 -5.21 -0.65 -4.67
C TYR A 91 -5.98 0.05 -5.79
N ASP A 92 -5.55 1.24 -6.21
CA ASP A 92 -6.15 1.98 -7.32
C ASP A 92 -6.12 1.19 -8.64
N MET A 93 -5.07 0.38 -8.89
CA MET A 93 -5.05 -0.55 -10.03
C MET A 93 -6.16 -1.62 -9.96
N GLU A 94 -6.45 -2.17 -8.78
CA GLU A 94 -7.57 -3.11 -8.60
C GLU A 94 -8.92 -2.42 -8.81
N ARG A 95 -9.06 -1.18 -8.32
CA ARG A 95 -10.27 -0.37 -8.55
C ARG A 95 -10.50 -0.18 -10.04
N LEU A 96 -9.49 0.28 -10.79
CA LEU A 96 -9.59 0.50 -12.22
C LEU A 96 -9.89 -0.81 -12.99
N SER A 97 -9.27 -1.93 -12.61
CA SER A 97 -9.54 -3.25 -13.18
C SER A 97 -11.00 -3.70 -12.97
N ASN A 98 -11.64 -3.24 -11.89
CA ASN A 98 -13.05 -3.51 -11.56
C ASN A 98 -14.02 -2.40 -12.00
N ARG A 99 -13.56 -1.47 -12.86
CA ARG A 99 -14.34 -0.30 -13.33
C ARG A 99 -14.88 0.55 -12.17
N LEU A 100 -14.09 0.67 -11.11
CA LEU A 100 -14.30 1.63 -10.03
C LEU A 100 -13.39 2.83 -10.24
N PRO A 101 -13.82 4.04 -9.84
CA PRO A 101 -12.94 5.18 -9.87
C PRO A 101 -11.79 5.03 -8.87
N ARG A 102 -10.62 5.65 -9.11
CA ARG A 102 -9.55 5.70 -8.09
C ARG A 102 -10.06 6.30 -6.79
N THR A 103 -9.33 6.01 -5.72
CA THR A 103 -9.72 6.35 -4.35
C THR A 103 -9.89 7.86 -4.19
N LYS A 104 -11.06 8.27 -3.68
CA LYS A 104 -11.32 9.67 -3.35
C LYS A 104 -10.68 10.03 -2.02
N SER A 105 -9.92 11.11 -2.02
CA SER A 105 -9.32 11.66 -0.81
C SER A 105 -10.36 11.99 0.26
N LEU A 106 -9.95 11.85 1.52
CA LEU A 106 -10.72 12.32 2.68
C LEU A 106 -10.16 13.67 3.15
N SER A 107 -10.35 14.74 2.37
CA SER A 107 -9.88 16.09 2.68
C SER A 107 -10.95 17.04 3.20
N GLU A 108 -12.23 16.66 3.14
CA GLU A 108 -13.36 17.45 3.65
C GLU A 108 -13.80 16.92 5.01
N TRP A 109 -13.65 17.72 6.07
CA TRP A 109 -13.87 17.31 7.48
C TRP A 109 -14.91 18.15 8.22
N SER A 110 -15.70 18.96 7.49
CA SER A 110 -16.78 19.73 8.09
C SER A 110 -17.77 18.83 8.81
N ARG A 111 -18.43 19.40 9.82
CA ARG A 111 -19.47 18.75 10.62
C ARG A 111 -20.56 18.04 9.79
N ASN A 112 -20.83 18.56 8.60
CA ASN A 112 -21.89 18.07 7.71
C ASN A 112 -21.42 17.03 6.69
N TYR A 113 -20.12 16.77 6.60
CA TYR A 113 -19.62 15.75 5.68
C TYR A 113 -20.08 14.35 6.11
N ARG A 114 -20.44 13.52 5.13
CA ARG A 114 -20.94 12.15 5.30
C ARG A 114 -20.19 11.20 4.37
N ILE A 115 -19.81 10.03 4.89
CA ILE A 115 -19.11 8.99 4.14
C ILE A 115 -20.13 8.09 3.46
N PRO A 116 -20.23 8.07 2.12
CA PRO A 116 -21.26 7.29 1.43
C PRO A 116 -21.04 5.79 1.56
N GLU A 117 -19.78 5.34 1.66
CA GLU A 117 -19.45 3.93 1.82
C GLU A 117 -19.91 3.42 3.20
N ASN A 118 -20.35 2.18 3.29
CA ASN A 118 -20.54 1.45 4.55
C ASN A 118 -19.48 0.36 4.69
N TYR A 119 -19.30 -0.17 5.90
CA TYR A 119 -18.42 -1.30 6.15
C TYR A 119 -18.97 -2.20 7.26
N ILE A 120 -18.94 -3.51 7.01
CA ILE A 120 -19.37 -4.53 7.96
C ILE A 120 -18.19 -5.51 8.13
N PRO A 121 -17.62 -5.63 9.35
CA PRO A 121 -16.45 -6.48 9.60
C PRO A 121 -16.83 -7.97 9.73
N ASP A 122 -17.43 -8.57 8.70
CA ASP A 122 -17.95 -9.95 8.73
C ASP A 122 -16.86 -11.02 8.99
N ILE A 123 -15.61 -10.72 8.63
CA ILE A 123 -14.48 -11.66 8.74
C ILE A 123 -13.78 -11.58 10.10
N VAL A 124 -13.90 -10.45 10.80
CA VAL A 124 -13.19 -10.21 12.06
C VAL A 124 -14.17 -9.79 13.14
N SER A 125 -14.34 -10.64 14.15
CA SER A 125 -15.25 -10.37 15.26
C SER A 125 -14.71 -9.31 16.20
N GLY A 126 -15.60 -8.60 16.90
CA GLY A 126 -15.24 -7.66 17.98
C GLY A 126 -15.34 -6.19 17.61
N PHE A 127 -15.55 -5.89 16.33
CA PHE A 127 -15.69 -4.53 15.81
C PHE A 127 -17.15 -4.16 15.56
N HIS A 128 -17.46 -2.86 15.61
CA HIS A 128 -18.77 -2.36 15.18
C HIS A 128 -18.83 -2.19 13.65
N GLU A 129 -20.04 -2.29 13.10
CA GLU A 129 -20.31 -1.88 11.73
C GLU A 129 -20.38 -0.36 11.60
N ARG A 130 -20.11 0.13 10.38
CA ARG A 130 -20.28 1.54 10.00
C ARG A 130 -21.31 1.62 8.88
N CYS A 131 -22.42 2.30 9.14
CA CYS A 131 -23.48 2.46 8.15
C CYS A 131 -23.07 3.42 7.01
N ALA A 132 -23.83 3.37 5.91
CA ALA A 132 -23.67 4.32 4.82
C ALA A 132 -24.12 5.70 5.28
N TYR A 133 -23.44 6.74 4.79
CA TYR A 133 -23.70 8.14 5.08
C TYR A 133 -23.53 8.53 6.56
N GLU A 134 -22.61 7.89 7.26
CA GLU A 134 -22.24 8.29 8.62
C GLU A 134 -21.44 9.59 8.65
N SER A 135 -21.59 10.34 9.74
CA SER A 135 -20.87 11.61 9.97
C SER A 135 -19.45 11.39 10.44
N ILE A 136 -18.51 12.08 9.80
CA ILE A 136 -17.14 12.22 10.32
C ILE A 136 -16.92 13.57 11.03
N GLY A 137 -17.99 14.26 11.43
CA GLY A 137 -17.92 15.65 11.89
C GLY A 137 -17.02 15.89 13.10
N LYS A 138 -16.66 14.85 13.86
CA LYS A 138 -15.65 14.94 14.93
C LYS A 138 -14.26 15.32 14.39
N MET A 139 -13.95 14.97 13.14
CA MET A 139 -12.67 15.32 12.49
C MET A 139 -12.47 16.81 12.30
N GLU A 140 -13.53 17.63 12.38
CA GLU A 140 -13.44 19.10 12.34
C GLU A 140 -12.43 19.64 13.38
N ARG A 141 -12.25 18.94 14.50
CA ARG A 141 -11.29 19.26 15.56
C ARG A 141 -9.84 19.26 15.10
N MET A 142 -9.51 18.52 14.02
CA MET A 142 -8.16 18.44 13.46
C MET A 142 -7.93 19.42 12.29
N ILE A 143 -8.94 20.20 11.90
CA ILE A 143 -8.78 21.20 10.83
C ILE A 143 -7.64 22.19 11.11
N PRO A 144 -7.46 22.72 12.35
CA PRO A 144 -6.31 23.57 12.66
C PRO A 144 -4.97 22.87 12.39
N ASN A 145 -4.81 21.62 12.80
CA ASN A 145 -3.59 20.84 12.56
C ASN A 145 -3.31 20.69 11.06
N ARG A 146 -4.32 20.31 10.28
CA ARG A 146 -4.18 20.20 8.82
C ARG A 146 -3.75 21.51 8.20
N LYS A 147 -4.44 22.61 8.51
CA LYS A 147 -4.12 23.93 7.93
C LYS A 147 -2.69 24.32 8.24
N ALA A 148 -2.25 24.10 9.47
CA ALA A 148 -0.88 24.39 9.88
C ALA A 148 0.16 23.56 9.11
N ILE A 149 -0.09 22.26 8.90
CA ILE A 149 0.77 21.39 8.08
C ILE A 149 0.79 21.87 6.62
N GLU A 150 -0.35 22.23 6.06
CA GLU A 150 -0.46 22.74 4.70
C GLU A 150 0.31 24.06 4.52
N GLU A 151 0.26 24.97 5.49
CA GLU A 151 1.05 26.21 5.53
C GLU A 151 2.56 25.94 5.62
N ASP A 152 2.97 24.95 6.42
CA ASP A 152 4.38 24.59 6.57
C ASP A 152 4.93 23.96 5.29
N ILE A 153 4.13 23.15 4.59
CA ILE A 153 4.46 22.62 3.26
C ILE A 153 4.65 23.77 2.25
N GLU A 154 3.75 24.76 2.25
CA GLU A 154 3.81 25.91 1.34
C GLU A 154 5.02 26.81 1.61
N SER A 155 5.28 27.10 2.88
CA SER A 155 6.46 27.86 3.32
C SER A 155 7.77 27.06 3.25
N LYS A 156 7.68 25.75 2.99
CA LYS A 156 8.78 24.78 2.96
C LYS A 156 9.56 24.69 4.28
N ILE A 157 8.93 25.01 5.41
CA ILE A 157 9.55 24.98 6.72
C ILE A 157 8.57 24.40 7.74
N LEU A 158 8.97 23.31 8.39
CA LEU A 158 8.30 22.80 9.58
C LEU A 158 8.74 23.60 10.80
N LYS A 159 7.79 24.16 11.54
CA LYS A 159 8.01 25.00 12.73
C LYS A 159 8.13 24.17 14.00
N TYR A 160 9.12 23.27 14.04
CA TYR A 160 9.39 22.43 15.20
C TYR A 160 9.75 23.27 16.44
N THR A 161 9.15 22.94 17.58
CA THR A 161 9.54 23.55 18.87
C THR A 161 10.74 22.85 19.47
N SER A 162 10.79 21.51 19.41
CA SER A 162 11.88 20.72 20.03
C SER A 162 13.21 20.78 19.27
N HIS A 163 13.18 20.89 17.94
CA HIS A 163 14.38 20.81 17.08
C HIS A 163 14.73 22.14 16.38
N GLY A 164 13.93 23.20 16.61
CA GLY A 164 13.97 24.43 15.82
C GLY A 164 13.40 24.23 14.40
N PRO A 165 13.24 25.30 13.60
CA PRO A 165 12.66 25.20 12.26
C PRO A 165 13.45 24.26 11.34
N ILE A 166 12.76 23.34 10.66
CA ILE A 166 13.37 22.36 9.74
C ILE A 166 12.90 22.63 8.31
N SER A 167 13.87 22.75 7.38
CA SER A 167 13.60 22.92 5.96
C SER A 167 13.00 21.66 5.32
N LEU A 168 11.94 21.84 4.53
CA LEU A 168 11.33 20.84 3.68
C LEU A 168 12.00 20.84 2.30
N ASP A 169 13.27 20.43 2.27
CA ASP A 169 14.10 20.43 1.06
C ASP A 169 14.09 19.10 0.29
N ASN A 170 14.84 19.06 -0.83
CA ASN A 170 14.98 17.88 -1.68
C ASN A 170 15.70 16.68 -1.01
N ASN A 171 16.37 16.87 0.11
CA ASN A 171 17.23 15.86 0.73
C ASN A 171 16.53 15.18 1.90
N LYS A 172 16.04 15.97 2.86
CA LYS A 172 15.50 15.50 4.14
C LYS A 172 14.03 15.86 4.33
N GLY A 173 13.46 16.75 3.51
CA GLY A 173 12.10 17.26 3.68
C GLY A 173 11.02 16.18 3.72
N VAL A 174 11.12 15.17 2.87
CA VAL A 174 10.16 14.05 2.85
C VAL A 174 10.22 13.22 4.14
N SER A 175 11.44 12.93 4.60
CA SER A 175 11.66 12.21 5.86
C SER A 175 11.02 12.96 7.02
N THR A 176 11.32 14.25 7.15
CA THR A 176 10.78 15.08 8.24
C THR A 176 9.26 15.22 8.16
N LEU A 177 8.71 15.44 6.96
CA LEU A 177 7.26 15.54 6.79
C LEU A 177 6.55 14.23 7.18
N GLY A 178 6.99 13.09 6.65
CA GLY A 178 6.37 11.80 6.97
C GLY A 178 6.45 11.46 8.47
N CYS A 179 7.58 11.79 9.08
CA CYS A 179 7.85 11.62 10.50
C CYS A 179 6.88 12.43 11.38
N VAL A 180 6.62 13.70 11.06
CA VAL A 180 5.61 14.50 11.76
C VAL A 180 4.21 13.91 11.61
N LEU A 181 3.86 13.48 10.39
CA LEU A 181 2.52 13.00 10.07
C LEU A 181 2.16 11.71 10.82
N GLU A 182 3.08 10.75 10.88
CA GLU A 182 2.89 9.44 11.55
C GLU A 182 3.26 9.45 13.04
N SER A 183 3.93 10.49 13.54
CA SER A 183 4.56 10.53 14.88
C SER A 183 3.74 9.85 15.99
N ASP A 184 4.40 9.07 16.83
CA ASP A 184 3.80 8.44 18.00
C ASP A 184 4.35 9.04 19.31
N PHE A 185 3.89 8.53 20.47
CA PHE A 185 4.29 9.06 21.77
C PHE A 185 5.79 8.87 22.06
N TYR A 186 6.42 7.85 21.47
CA TYR A 186 7.79 7.43 21.77
C TYR A 186 8.81 7.92 20.74
N SER A 187 8.35 8.41 19.59
CA SER A 187 9.20 8.85 18.50
C SER A 187 9.77 10.25 18.78
N LYS A 188 11.06 10.44 18.46
CA LYS A 188 11.69 11.77 18.41
C LYS A 188 11.10 12.64 17.29
N CYS A 189 10.29 12.06 16.41
CA CYS A 189 9.43 12.76 15.47
C CYS A 189 8.41 13.68 16.16
N ARG A 190 7.98 13.33 17.38
CA ARG A 190 6.98 14.10 18.10
C ARG A 190 7.50 15.50 18.41
N ASP A 191 6.74 16.50 18.01
CA ASP A 191 6.99 17.87 18.43
C ASP A 191 6.20 18.17 19.71
N ILE A 192 6.74 19.07 20.52
CA ILE A 192 6.06 19.63 21.71
C ILE A 192 4.87 20.50 21.27
N ASN A 193 4.89 21.04 20.05
CA ASN A 193 3.76 21.78 19.50
C ASN A 193 2.65 20.86 18.99
N GLU A 194 2.00 20.18 19.92
CA GLU A 194 0.90 19.25 19.67
C GLU A 194 -0.31 19.95 19.03
N THR A 195 -0.47 21.26 19.25
CA THR A 195 -1.54 22.05 18.60
C THR A 195 -1.32 22.23 17.10
N ARG A 196 -0.06 22.13 16.63
CA ARG A 196 0.29 22.23 15.21
C ARG A 196 0.19 20.87 14.53
N TYR A 197 0.86 19.85 15.07
CA TYR A 197 1.00 18.56 14.37
C TYR A 197 0.18 17.41 14.94
N GLY A 198 -0.43 17.62 16.11
CA GLY A 198 -1.17 16.60 16.84
C GLY A 198 -0.34 15.92 17.91
N VAL A 199 -0.99 15.47 18.97
CA VAL A 199 -0.35 14.75 20.10
C VAL A 199 0.27 13.42 19.66
N GLN A 200 -0.37 12.77 18.68
CA GLN A 200 0.01 11.47 18.12
C GLN A 200 0.16 11.55 16.59
N GLY A 201 0.56 12.72 16.07
CA GLY A 201 0.54 12.98 14.64
C GLY A 201 -0.88 13.04 14.05
N LEU A 202 -1.01 13.77 12.94
CA LEU A 202 -2.31 13.91 12.27
C LEU A 202 -2.86 12.54 11.83
N HIS A 203 -1.99 11.62 11.38
CA HIS A 203 -2.35 10.28 10.92
C HIS A 203 -3.06 9.43 11.97
N ASN A 204 -2.44 9.24 13.14
CA ASN A 204 -2.98 8.33 14.15
C ASN A 204 -4.21 8.95 14.84
N MET A 205 -4.21 10.27 15.07
CA MET A 205 -5.40 10.95 15.57
C MET A 205 -6.59 10.77 14.63
N GLY A 206 -6.39 10.84 13.32
CA GLY A 206 -7.46 10.60 12.36
C GLY A 206 -7.97 9.17 12.38
N HIS A 207 -7.10 8.18 12.51
CA HIS A 207 -7.52 6.80 12.77
C HIS A 207 -8.43 6.70 14.00
N ASN A 208 -8.04 7.31 15.13
CA ASN A 208 -8.85 7.30 16.35
C ASN A 208 -10.24 7.94 16.14
N TYR A 209 -10.32 9.10 15.47
CA TYR A 209 -11.61 9.75 15.22
C TYR A 209 -12.50 8.97 14.25
N LEU A 210 -11.92 8.35 13.23
CA LEU A 210 -12.67 7.57 12.24
C LEU A 210 -13.12 6.22 12.81
N ASP A 211 -12.33 5.64 13.71
CA ASP A 211 -12.62 4.38 14.38
C ASP A 211 -13.87 4.47 15.26
N GLU A 212 -14.13 5.62 15.91
CA GLU A 212 -15.33 5.85 16.71
C GLU A 212 -16.64 5.95 15.90
N ILE A 213 -16.58 5.91 14.56
CA ILE A 213 -17.74 6.09 13.69
C ILE A 213 -18.47 4.76 13.51
N GLY A 214 -19.37 4.47 14.45
CA GLY A 214 -20.30 3.34 14.35
C GLY A 214 -21.55 3.64 13.54
N CYS A 215 -22.34 2.61 13.25
CA CYS A 215 -23.65 2.77 12.64
C CYS A 215 -24.65 3.45 13.60
N SER A 216 -25.13 4.63 13.21
CA SER A 216 -26.14 5.41 13.94
C SER A 216 -27.51 4.71 14.07
N ARG A 217 -27.78 3.74 13.19
CA ARG A 217 -29.04 2.96 13.17
C ARG A 217 -29.02 1.81 14.18
N THR A 218 -27.85 1.35 14.57
CA THR A 218 -27.70 0.31 15.60
C THR A 218 -27.49 0.96 16.95
N LYS A 219 -28.49 0.88 17.83
CA LYS A 219 -28.29 1.17 19.26
C LYS A 219 -27.55 -0.02 19.88
N GLU A 220 -26.23 -0.09 19.75
CA GLU A 220 -25.44 -1.05 20.52
C GLU A 220 -25.53 -0.69 22.01
N LYS A 221 -26.54 -1.25 22.71
CA LYS A 221 -26.67 -1.13 24.16
C LYS A 221 -25.60 -1.99 24.82
N GLY A 222 -24.63 -1.36 25.47
CA GLY A 222 -23.87 -1.98 26.57
C GLY A 222 -22.41 -2.39 26.30
N LYS A 223 -21.88 -2.30 25.07
CA LYS A 223 -20.43 -2.39 24.82
C LYS A 223 -20.03 -1.40 23.75
N LYS A 224 -19.18 -0.41 24.07
CA LYS A 224 -18.48 0.39 23.06
C LYS A 224 -17.48 -0.53 22.36
N LYS A 225 -17.91 -1.21 21.29
CA LYS A 225 -16.94 -1.82 20.39
C LYS A 225 -16.18 -0.70 19.67
N SER A 226 -14.92 -0.92 19.35
CA SER A 226 -14.16 -0.04 18.47
C SER A 226 -14.52 -0.33 17.01
N GLY A 227 -14.17 0.59 16.13
CA GLY A 227 -14.08 0.31 14.70
C GLY A 227 -12.86 -0.58 14.42
N ILE A 228 -12.69 -0.92 13.14
CA ILE A 228 -11.51 -1.67 12.68
C ILE A 228 -10.34 -0.75 12.35
N LEU A 229 -10.54 0.56 12.38
CA LEU A 229 -9.63 1.54 11.78
C LEU A 229 -8.38 1.77 12.62
N THR A 230 -8.37 1.34 13.87
CA THR A 230 -7.18 1.37 14.75
C THR A 230 -6.41 0.04 14.76
N THR A 231 -6.86 -0.98 14.02
CA THR A 231 -6.30 -2.34 14.08
C THR A 231 -5.48 -2.66 12.83
N THR A 232 -4.15 -2.64 12.92
CA THR A 232 -3.25 -2.69 11.75
C THR A 232 -3.32 -4.00 10.96
N ASP A 233 -3.79 -5.11 11.53
CA ASP A 233 -3.96 -6.41 10.86
C ASP A 233 -5.31 -6.57 10.14
N ALA A 234 -6.17 -5.55 10.19
CA ALA A 234 -7.48 -5.62 9.56
C ALA A 234 -7.99 -4.30 8.98
N VAL A 235 -7.33 -3.17 9.28
CA VAL A 235 -7.76 -1.82 8.90
C VAL A 235 -7.93 -1.64 7.39
N ALA A 236 -7.08 -2.28 6.57
CA ALA A 236 -7.14 -2.19 5.11
C ALA A 236 -8.44 -2.78 4.52
N ARG A 237 -9.22 -3.51 5.33
CA ARG A 237 -10.53 -4.03 4.97
C ARG A 237 -11.58 -2.93 4.85
N ASP A 238 -11.53 -1.83 5.60
CA ASP A 238 -12.53 -0.74 5.46
C ASP A 238 -12.14 0.19 4.29
N PRO A 239 -13.04 0.48 3.32
CA PRO A 239 -12.80 1.50 2.29
C PRO A 239 -12.31 2.86 2.83
N LEU A 240 -12.68 3.23 4.05
CA LEU A 240 -12.30 4.49 4.69
C LEU A 240 -10.80 4.59 4.98
N PHE A 241 -10.10 3.47 5.24
CA PHE A 241 -8.63 3.42 5.35
C PHE A 241 -7.96 4.02 4.12
N TRP A 242 -8.39 3.59 2.93
CA TRP A 242 -7.79 4.02 1.67
C TRP A 242 -8.04 5.51 1.41
N ARG A 243 -9.23 6.01 1.74
CA ARG A 243 -9.55 7.44 1.61
C ARG A 243 -8.71 8.31 2.54
N TRP A 244 -8.47 7.84 3.76
CA TRP A 244 -7.61 8.50 4.74
C TRP A 244 -6.15 8.55 4.27
N HIS A 245 -5.62 7.44 3.76
CA HIS A 245 -4.26 7.40 3.21
C HIS A 245 -4.10 8.20 1.91
N LYS A 246 -5.17 8.30 1.10
CA LYS A 246 -5.17 9.21 -0.06
C LYS A 246 -4.95 10.67 0.35
N PHE A 247 -5.49 11.10 1.50
CA PHE A 247 -5.26 12.45 2.01
C PHE A 247 -3.78 12.71 2.34
N PHE A 248 -3.07 11.76 2.95
CA PHE A 248 -1.62 11.90 3.17
C PHE A 248 -0.82 11.85 1.87
N ASN A 249 -1.26 11.05 0.88
CA ASN A 249 -0.67 11.10 -0.45
C ASN A 249 -0.84 12.48 -1.11
N ASP A 250 -1.96 13.17 -0.88
CA ASP A 250 -2.16 14.54 -1.37
C ASP A 250 -1.20 15.53 -0.70
N LEU A 251 -0.99 15.43 0.62
CA LEU A 251 0.01 16.23 1.34
C LEU A 251 1.43 15.95 0.84
N TYR A 252 1.75 14.67 0.63
CA TYR A 252 3.03 14.25 0.08
C TYR A 252 3.25 14.82 -1.34
N GLU A 253 2.22 14.76 -2.19
CA GLU A 253 2.26 15.34 -3.53
C GLU A 253 2.41 16.86 -3.50
N LYS A 254 1.68 17.54 -2.60
CA LYS A 254 1.78 18.98 -2.38
C LYS A 254 3.20 19.37 -2.00
N HIS A 255 3.84 18.63 -1.08
CA HIS A 255 5.24 18.84 -0.74
C HIS A 255 6.18 18.57 -1.92
N LYS A 256 6.03 17.44 -2.62
CA LYS A 256 6.86 17.12 -3.79
C LYS A 256 6.76 18.20 -4.89
N ALA A 257 5.61 18.85 -5.03
CA ALA A 257 5.42 19.95 -5.98
C ALA A 257 6.23 21.22 -5.63
N THR A 258 6.66 21.39 -4.37
CA THR A 258 7.50 22.52 -3.97
C THR A 258 9.00 22.28 -4.20
N LEU A 259 9.40 21.04 -4.50
CA LEU A 259 10.80 20.63 -4.66
C LEU A 259 11.33 20.92 -6.07
N LYS A 260 12.65 21.05 -6.17
CA LYS A 260 13.31 21.17 -7.48
C LYS A 260 13.18 19.86 -8.23
N GLN A 261 12.69 19.93 -9.47
CA GLN A 261 12.56 18.79 -10.37
C GLN A 261 13.93 18.22 -10.76
N TYR A 262 13.99 16.93 -11.08
CA TYR A 262 15.20 16.31 -11.61
C TYR A 262 15.60 16.94 -12.95
N SER A 263 16.87 17.30 -13.08
CA SER A 263 17.45 17.74 -14.34
C SER A 263 17.74 16.54 -15.25
N LYS A 264 17.76 16.76 -16.58
CA LYS A 264 18.01 15.70 -17.57
C LYS A 264 19.29 14.91 -17.29
N ASN A 265 20.38 15.60 -16.94
CA ASN A 265 21.66 14.97 -16.60
C ASN A 265 21.65 14.10 -15.32
N LYS A 266 20.63 14.22 -14.46
CA LYS A 266 20.43 13.33 -13.31
C LYS A 266 19.63 12.07 -13.65
N LEU A 267 18.97 12.05 -14.81
CA LEU A 267 18.09 10.96 -15.24
C LEU A 267 18.63 10.16 -16.43
N ILE A 268 19.32 10.83 -17.35
CA ILE A 268 19.77 10.25 -18.61
C ILE A 268 21.18 9.68 -18.45
N LEU A 269 21.32 8.41 -18.80
CA LEU A 269 22.60 7.72 -18.94
C LEU A 269 22.92 7.62 -20.44
N GLU A 270 23.50 8.67 -21.04
CA GLU A 270 23.59 8.82 -22.51
C GLU A 270 24.27 7.65 -23.24
N GLN A 271 25.20 6.96 -22.58
CA GLN A 271 25.93 5.83 -23.14
C GLN A 271 25.25 4.47 -22.89
N LEU A 272 24.10 4.45 -22.22
CA LEU A 272 23.31 3.25 -21.96
C LEU A 272 21.92 3.39 -22.59
N GLU A 273 21.51 2.38 -23.33
CA GLU A 273 20.25 2.42 -24.08
C GLU A 273 19.48 1.11 -23.87
N VAL A 274 18.28 1.20 -23.31
CA VAL A 274 17.34 0.05 -23.27
C VAL A 274 16.71 -0.05 -24.65
N SER A 275 17.16 -1.01 -25.45
CA SER A 275 16.73 -1.16 -26.85
C SER A 275 15.46 -2.00 -27.00
N ASP A 276 15.15 -2.85 -26.02
CA ASP A 276 13.95 -3.67 -26.02
C ASP A 276 13.55 -4.10 -24.60
N PHE A 277 12.24 -4.24 -24.37
CA PHE A 277 11.67 -4.77 -23.14
C PHE A 277 10.43 -5.61 -23.46
N SER A 278 10.46 -6.87 -23.08
CA SER A 278 9.33 -7.79 -23.24
C SER A 278 9.08 -8.61 -21.98
N ILE A 279 7.83 -9.06 -21.83
CA ILE A 279 7.39 -9.97 -20.76
C ILE A 279 7.02 -11.29 -21.41
N LYS A 280 7.56 -12.39 -20.89
CA LYS A 280 7.15 -13.75 -21.27
C LYS A 280 6.52 -14.45 -20.06
N SER A 281 5.22 -14.71 -20.14
CA SER A 281 4.51 -15.54 -19.15
C SER A 281 4.51 -17.01 -19.61
N LYS A 282 4.41 -17.94 -18.66
CA LYS A 282 4.43 -19.39 -18.92
C LYS A 282 3.46 -19.86 -20.01
N ASP A 283 2.30 -19.22 -20.10
CA ASP A 283 1.21 -19.62 -21.01
C ASP A 283 1.13 -18.76 -22.28
N MET A 284 2.17 -17.98 -22.58
CA MET A 284 2.28 -17.25 -23.84
C MET A 284 2.80 -18.15 -24.95
N ASP A 285 2.20 -18.03 -26.13
CA ASP A 285 2.79 -18.52 -27.38
C ASP A 285 4.16 -17.84 -27.59
N ASP A 286 5.14 -18.56 -28.13
CA ASP A 286 6.45 -18.01 -28.45
C ASP A 286 6.39 -16.86 -29.47
N HIS A 287 5.30 -16.77 -30.25
CA HIS A 287 5.02 -15.68 -31.17
C HIS A 287 4.23 -14.51 -30.57
N ASP A 288 3.71 -14.63 -29.33
CA ASP A 288 3.02 -13.53 -28.65
C ASP A 288 4.05 -12.52 -28.13
N THR A 289 4.10 -11.35 -28.76
CA THR A 289 4.98 -10.23 -28.40
C THR A 289 4.29 -9.21 -27.47
N SER A 290 3.06 -9.48 -27.03
CA SER A 290 2.34 -8.58 -26.16
C SER A 290 2.81 -8.70 -24.71
N ASN A 291 3.04 -7.56 -24.06
CA ASN A 291 3.40 -7.49 -22.63
C ASN A 291 2.18 -7.73 -21.74
N LYS A 292 1.63 -8.95 -21.75
CA LYS A 292 0.50 -9.35 -20.90
C LYS A 292 0.98 -10.10 -19.65
N LEU A 293 0.30 -9.84 -18.55
CA LEU A 293 0.40 -10.60 -17.31
C LEU A 293 -0.92 -11.33 -17.09
N TYR A 294 -0.86 -12.63 -16.79
CA TYR A 294 -2.04 -13.44 -16.52
C TYR A 294 -2.22 -13.62 -15.03
N THR A 295 -3.38 -13.21 -14.53
CA THR A 295 -3.80 -13.42 -13.15
C THR A 295 -4.95 -14.43 -13.09
N PHE A 296 -5.04 -15.12 -11.97
CA PHE A 296 -6.10 -16.10 -11.70
C PHE A 296 -6.45 -16.10 -10.22
N ASN A 297 -7.66 -16.57 -9.91
CA ASN A 297 -8.06 -16.78 -8.52
C ASN A 297 -7.62 -18.18 -8.08
N SER A 298 -6.85 -18.21 -7.00
CA SER A 298 -6.47 -19.40 -6.25
C SER A 298 -7.22 -19.46 -4.92
N TRP A 299 -7.01 -20.53 -4.15
CA TRP A 299 -7.60 -20.71 -2.83
C TRP A 299 -6.48 -20.89 -1.80
N GLN A 300 -6.52 -20.09 -0.73
CA GLN A 300 -5.63 -20.24 0.40
C GLN A 300 -6.34 -20.93 1.56
N LYS A 301 -5.72 -22.00 2.08
CA LYS A 301 -6.15 -22.70 3.29
C LYS A 301 -5.60 -21.96 4.51
N THR A 302 -6.47 -21.65 5.46
CA THR A 302 -6.08 -21.14 6.78
C THR A 302 -6.51 -22.14 7.85
N LEU A 303 -5.58 -22.55 8.72
CA LEU A 303 -5.85 -23.41 9.87
C LEU A 303 -6.11 -22.55 11.10
N TYR A 304 -7.27 -22.71 11.73
CA TYR A 304 -7.61 -22.06 13.00
C TYR A 304 -7.86 -23.11 14.07
N LYS A 305 -6.95 -23.18 15.07
CA LYS A 305 -6.95 -24.22 16.11
C LYS A 305 -8.32 -24.47 16.77
N LYS A 306 -9.14 -23.44 16.96
CA LYS A 306 -10.44 -23.52 17.64
C LYS A 306 -11.63 -23.82 16.70
N TYR A 307 -11.51 -23.53 15.40
CA TYR A 307 -12.65 -23.52 14.48
C TYR A 307 -12.44 -24.36 13.20
N GLY A 308 -11.33 -25.11 13.11
CA GLY A 308 -10.99 -25.92 11.93
C GLY A 308 -10.27 -25.10 10.85
N CYS A 309 -10.33 -25.56 9.60
CA CYS A 309 -9.76 -24.83 8.47
C CYS A 309 -10.80 -24.14 7.60
N TRP A 310 -10.36 -23.09 6.91
CA TRP A 310 -11.16 -22.21 6.09
C TRP A 310 -10.43 -21.95 4.77
N TYR A 311 -11.18 -21.94 3.67
CA TYR A 311 -10.64 -21.50 2.38
C TYR A 311 -11.11 -20.08 2.07
N GLN A 312 -10.16 -19.22 1.75
CA GLN A 312 -10.42 -17.88 1.21
C GLN A 312 -9.89 -17.80 -0.22
N PRO A 313 -10.60 -17.15 -1.14
CA PRO A 313 -10.03 -16.84 -2.44
C PRO A 313 -8.77 -15.97 -2.26
N HIS A 314 -7.87 -16.04 -3.23
CA HIS A 314 -6.63 -15.28 -3.24
C HIS A 314 -6.21 -15.05 -4.70
N MET A 315 -5.97 -13.80 -5.07
CA MET A 315 -5.52 -13.50 -6.42
C MET A 315 -4.05 -13.88 -6.58
N ASN A 316 -3.73 -14.59 -7.64
CA ASN A 316 -2.38 -15.03 -7.98
C ASN A 316 -2.08 -14.72 -9.45
N SER A 317 -0.84 -14.93 -9.88
CA SER A 317 -0.39 -14.72 -11.25
C SER A 317 0.46 -15.87 -11.76
N ASN A 318 0.39 -16.13 -13.05
CA ASN A 318 1.31 -17.05 -13.70
C ASN A 318 2.74 -16.52 -13.58
N PRO A 319 3.75 -17.37 -13.30
CA PRO A 319 5.14 -16.96 -13.35
C PRO A 319 5.47 -16.34 -14.71
N PHE A 320 6.28 -15.29 -14.69
CA PHE A 320 6.71 -14.59 -15.89
C PHE A 320 8.17 -14.16 -15.78
N LYS A 321 8.76 -13.78 -16.91
CA LYS A 321 10.13 -13.27 -17.01
C LYS A 321 10.13 -11.94 -17.75
N TYR A 322 10.90 -10.99 -17.25
CA TYR A 322 11.32 -9.80 -17.98
C TYR A 322 12.49 -10.15 -18.87
N ILE A 323 12.38 -9.87 -20.17
CA ILE A 323 13.46 -9.96 -21.13
C ILE A 323 13.84 -8.54 -21.52
N ILE A 324 15.07 -8.14 -21.19
CA ILE A 324 15.53 -6.75 -21.34
C ILE A 324 16.79 -6.77 -22.22
N ARG A 325 16.82 -5.90 -23.23
CA ARG A 325 18.02 -5.69 -24.06
C ARG A 325 18.58 -4.31 -23.77
N ILE A 326 19.85 -4.27 -23.41
CA ILE A 326 20.55 -3.02 -23.07
C ILE A 326 21.83 -2.95 -23.89
N ASN A 327 22.02 -1.84 -24.61
CA ASN A 327 23.25 -1.53 -25.30
C ASN A 327 24.12 -0.62 -24.43
N ASN A 328 25.32 -1.09 -24.10
CA ASN A 328 26.33 -0.33 -23.37
C ASN A 328 27.40 0.20 -24.34
N LYS A 329 27.41 1.51 -24.57
CA LYS A 329 28.39 2.20 -25.43
C LYS A 329 29.68 2.57 -24.68
N ILE A 330 29.71 2.39 -23.36
CA ILE A 330 30.89 2.61 -22.52
C ILE A 330 31.93 1.53 -22.86
N LYS A 331 33.22 1.91 -22.87
CA LYS A 331 34.31 0.99 -23.21
C LYS A 331 34.48 -0.13 -22.17
N GLU A 332 34.14 0.17 -20.92
CA GLU A 332 34.32 -0.70 -19.75
C GLU A 332 32.98 -1.31 -19.30
N GLU A 333 33.09 -2.31 -18.43
CA GLU A 333 31.93 -2.88 -17.74
C GLU A 333 31.26 -1.82 -16.86
N SER A 334 29.93 -1.82 -16.88
CA SER A 334 29.14 -0.82 -16.15
C SER A 334 28.18 -1.52 -15.19
N LYS A 335 28.34 -1.26 -13.88
CA LYS A 335 27.39 -1.71 -12.87
C LYS A 335 26.19 -0.77 -12.83
N VAL A 336 25.00 -1.28 -13.14
CA VAL A 336 23.75 -0.52 -13.22
C VAL A 336 22.75 -0.99 -12.18
N ASN A 337 21.84 -0.08 -11.79
CA ASN A 337 20.65 -0.42 -11.01
C ASN A 337 19.43 -0.35 -11.92
N ILE A 338 18.72 -1.45 -12.03
CA ILE A 338 17.50 -1.56 -12.85
C ILE A 338 16.30 -1.49 -11.91
N ARG A 339 15.32 -0.69 -12.28
CA ARG A 339 14.03 -0.57 -11.57
C ARG A 339 12.91 -0.75 -12.57
N ILE A 340 12.00 -1.68 -12.27
CA ILE A 340 10.84 -1.98 -13.12
C ILE A 340 9.61 -1.49 -12.38
N TYR A 341 8.76 -0.73 -13.07
CA TYR A 341 7.53 -0.19 -12.52
C TYR A 341 6.34 -0.59 -13.39
N MET A 342 5.17 -0.68 -12.76
CA MET A 342 3.88 -0.84 -13.43
C MET A 342 2.98 0.34 -13.08
N ALA A 343 2.20 0.82 -14.04
CA ALA A 343 1.25 1.91 -13.85
C ALA A 343 0.01 1.72 -14.75
N PRO A 344 -1.19 2.16 -14.32
CA PRO A 344 -2.35 2.17 -15.19
C PRO A 344 -2.11 3.09 -16.39
N LEU A 345 -2.56 2.68 -17.58
CA LEU A 345 -2.46 3.49 -18.80
C LEU A 345 -3.61 4.51 -18.91
N HIS A 346 -4.80 4.11 -18.48
CA HIS A 346 -6.02 4.90 -18.59
C HIS A 346 -6.61 5.20 -17.21
N ASN A 347 -7.28 6.34 -17.11
CA ASN A 347 -8.04 6.74 -15.95
C ASN A 347 -9.46 6.17 -15.98
N GLU A 348 -10.28 6.57 -15.01
CA GLU A 348 -11.66 6.15 -14.81
C GLU A 348 -12.58 6.45 -16.00
N ALA A 349 -12.27 7.51 -16.74
CA ALA A 349 -12.98 7.95 -17.94
C ALA A 349 -12.38 7.34 -19.22
N SER A 350 -11.55 6.30 -19.09
CA SER A 350 -10.81 5.66 -20.20
C SER A 350 -9.88 6.61 -20.97
N ARG A 351 -9.49 7.73 -20.37
CA ARG A 351 -8.54 8.68 -20.97
C ARG A 351 -7.12 8.30 -20.56
N LYS A 352 -6.18 8.41 -21.49
CA LYS A 352 -4.76 8.17 -21.19
C LYS A 352 -4.30 9.10 -20.07
N LEU A 353 -3.68 8.55 -19.04
CA LEU A 353 -3.14 9.35 -17.93
C LEU A 353 -1.97 10.20 -18.43
N ARG A 354 -1.97 11.48 -18.04
CA ARG A 354 -0.80 12.33 -18.24
C ARG A 354 0.30 11.92 -17.27
N PHE A 355 1.57 12.17 -17.59
CA PHE A 355 2.69 11.74 -16.77
C PHE A 355 2.67 12.32 -15.35
N ASP A 356 2.23 13.57 -15.20
CA ASP A 356 1.99 14.19 -13.89
C ASP A 356 1.03 13.31 -13.08
N GLU A 357 -0.17 13.04 -13.56
CA GLU A 357 -1.13 12.20 -12.82
C GLU A 357 -0.63 10.76 -12.63
N GLN A 358 0.02 10.19 -13.65
CA GLN A 358 0.46 8.81 -13.66
C GLN A 358 1.56 8.55 -12.64
N ARG A 359 2.48 9.49 -12.37
CA ARG A 359 3.64 9.29 -11.48
C ARG A 359 3.28 8.78 -10.08
N MET A 360 2.12 9.17 -9.56
CA MET A 360 1.61 8.75 -8.24
C MET A 360 0.95 7.35 -8.26
N GLN A 361 0.90 6.72 -9.43
CA GLN A 361 0.29 5.42 -9.67
C GLN A 361 1.34 4.37 -10.09
N TRP A 362 2.63 4.73 -10.10
CA TRP A 362 3.71 3.78 -10.41
C TRP A 362 3.98 2.90 -9.20
N VAL A 363 3.78 1.60 -9.36
CA VAL A 363 4.12 0.57 -8.38
C VAL A 363 5.45 -0.07 -8.77
N LEU A 364 6.38 -0.13 -7.83
CA LEU A 364 7.66 -0.81 -8.01
C LEU A 364 7.40 -2.33 -8.12
N MET A 365 7.77 -2.91 -9.26
CA MET A 365 7.65 -4.34 -9.52
C MET A 365 8.93 -5.09 -9.21
N ASP A 366 10.09 -4.42 -9.34
CA ASP A 366 11.40 -5.00 -9.03
C ASP A 366 12.52 -3.95 -8.96
N ARG A 367 13.59 -4.28 -8.23
CA ARG A 367 14.84 -3.49 -8.19
C ARG A 367 16.05 -4.37 -7.95
N PHE A 368 17.04 -4.30 -8.83
CA PHE A 368 18.26 -5.12 -8.70
C PHE A 368 19.45 -4.49 -9.42
N SER A 369 20.65 -4.95 -9.10
CA SER A 369 21.89 -4.53 -9.78
C SER A 369 22.32 -5.56 -10.83
N HIS A 370 22.94 -5.09 -11.90
CA HIS A 370 23.49 -5.95 -12.96
C HIS A 370 24.78 -5.32 -13.53
N THR A 371 25.70 -6.15 -14.01
CA THR A 371 26.92 -5.69 -14.69
C THR A 371 26.72 -5.84 -16.19
N LEU A 372 26.86 -4.73 -16.93
CA LEU A 372 26.76 -4.71 -18.39
C LEU A 372 28.14 -4.74 -19.02
N HIS A 373 28.37 -5.68 -19.94
CA HIS A 373 29.55 -5.69 -20.80
C HIS A 373 29.39 -4.67 -21.93
N ARG A 374 30.49 -4.29 -22.59
CA ARG A 374 30.45 -3.42 -23.77
C ARG A 374 29.60 -4.05 -24.88
N GLY A 375 28.76 -3.24 -25.52
CA GLY A 375 27.89 -3.66 -26.60
C GLY A 375 26.53 -4.16 -26.12
N ARG A 376 25.97 -5.14 -26.83
CA ARG A 376 24.61 -5.65 -26.60
C ARG A 376 24.59 -6.65 -25.45
N ASN A 377 23.74 -6.39 -24.45
CA ASN A 377 23.46 -7.26 -23.33
C ASN A 377 22.00 -7.74 -23.45
N LEU A 378 21.78 -9.04 -23.27
CA LEU A 378 20.45 -9.66 -23.15
C LEU A 378 20.34 -10.25 -21.76
N MET A 379 19.32 -9.83 -21.02
CA MET A 379 19.05 -10.34 -19.68
C MET A 379 17.63 -10.87 -19.56
N SER A 380 17.49 -11.89 -18.72
CA SER A 380 16.22 -12.49 -18.34
C SER A 380 16.11 -12.45 -16.82
N ARG A 381 14.98 -11.97 -16.30
CA ARG A 381 14.72 -11.92 -14.85
C ARG A 381 13.34 -12.46 -14.53
N SER A 382 13.28 -13.47 -13.67
CA SER A 382 12.03 -14.08 -13.25
C SER A 382 11.28 -13.20 -12.25
N SER A 383 9.94 -13.24 -12.30
CA SER A 383 9.07 -12.65 -11.29
C SER A 383 9.36 -13.18 -9.88
N CYS A 384 9.84 -14.43 -9.75
CA CYS A 384 10.18 -15.03 -8.46
C CYS A 384 11.51 -14.50 -7.86
N GLU A 385 12.32 -13.78 -8.64
CA GLU A 385 13.55 -13.15 -8.16
C GLU A 385 13.31 -11.71 -7.68
N SER A 386 12.05 -11.26 -7.69
CA SER A 386 11.71 -9.89 -7.36
C SER A 386 12.05 -9.56 -5.91
N THR A 387 12.69 -8.41 -5.70
CA THR A 387 13.09 -7.97 -4.36
C THR A 387 11.98 -7.26 -3.58
N VAL A 388 10.77 -7.15 -4.14
CA VAL A 388 9.64 -6.44 -3.52
C VAL A 388 8.50 -7.37 -3.10
N THR A 389 8.64 -8.66 -3.35
CA THR A 389 7.72 -9.72 -2.93
C THR A 389 8.43 -10.69 -1.99
N VAL A 390 7.66 -11.41 -1.19
CA VAL A 390 8.15 -12.50 -0.34
C VAL A 390 7.48 -13.80 -0.75
N ASP A 391 8.18 -14.92 -0.56
CA ASP A 391 7.57 -16.23 -0.73
C ASP A 391 6.44 -16.43 0.30
N PRO A 392 5.43 -17.25 -0.03
CA PRO A 392 4.38 -17.59 0.91
C PRO A 392 4.96 -18.11 2.23
N PRO A 393 4.48 -17.64 3.40
CA PRO A 393 5.02 -18.06 4.67
C PRO A 393 4.80 -19.56 4.90
N LEU A 394 5.78 -20.23 5.51
CA LEU A 394 5.63 -21.61 5.95
C LEU A 394 4.54 -21.70 7.03
N SER A 395 3.75 -22.77 6.98
CA SER A 395 2.81 -23.08 8.06
C SER A 395 3.54 -23.50 9.34
N MET A 396 2.88 -23.36 10.48
CA MET A 396 3.43 -23.81 11.77
C MET A 396 3.78 -25.31 11.79
N GLU A 397 3.13 -26.12 10.97
CA GLU A 397 3.44 -27.54 10.81
C GLU A 397 4.76 -27.71 10.05
N GLN A 398 4.91 -27.06 8.91
CA GLN A 398 6.16 -27.06 8.13
C GLN A 398 7.35 -26.49 8.93
N ILE A 399 7.12 -25.48 9.78
CA ILE A 399 8.16 -24.93 10.65
C ILE A 399 8.60 -25.95 11.73
N ARG A 400 7.70 -26.83 12.20
CA ARG A 400 8.03 -27.85 13.21
C ARG A 400 8.74 -29.07 12.65
N GLU A 401 8.62 -29.29 11.35
CA GLU A 401 9.31 -30.37 10.62
C GLU A 401 10.77 -30.00 10.29
N HIS A 402 11.15 -28.73 10.49
CA HIS A 402 12.50 -28.20 10.39
C HIS A 402 13.06 -27.89 11.77
#